data_AF-A0A956PPU3-F1
#
_entry.id   AF-A0A956PPU3-F1
#
_cell.length_a   1.000
_cell.length_b   1.000
_cell.length_c   1.000
_cell.angle_alpha   90.00
_cell.angle_beta   90.00
_cell.angle_gamma   90.00
#
_symmetry.space_group_name_H-M   'P 1'
#
loop_
_entity.id
_entity.type
_entity.pdbx_description
1 polymer ?
#
loop_
_entity_poly.entity_id
_entity_poly.type
_entity_poly.pdbx_seq_one_letter_code
_entity_poly.pdbx_strand_id
1 'polypeptide(L)' 'KNLEIPLELLKTIEELMQDGGDRVYAQVYPSWDGEDDVFDILSAADVKWLPNLKQITLFEQQEDDILEEFAKHGVKAEWW' A
#
# COMPACT_ATOMS: atom_id res chain seq x y z
N LYS A 1 12.33 -24.06 -5.36
CA LYS A 1 10.95 -24.30 -4.86
C LYS A 1 10.15 -23.05 -5.25
N ASN A 2 9.16 -23.16 -6.13
CA ASN A 2 8.28 -22.03 -6.41
C ASN A 2 7.24 -21.99 -5.29
N LEU A 3 7.27 -20.94 -4.48
CA LEU A 3 6.21 -20.65 -3.54
C LEU A 3 5.15 -19.88 -4.33
N GLU A 4 4.03 -20.53 -4.65
CA GLU A 4 2.89 -19.81 -5.20
C GLU A 4 2.22 -19.03 -4.07
N ILE A 5 1.97 -17.74 -4.29
CA ILE A 5 1.20 -16.91 -3.38
C ILE A 5 -0.25 -16.92 -3.90
N PRO A 6 -1.19 -17.61 -3.23
CA PRO A 6 -2.56 -17.71 -3.71
C PRO A 6 -3.26 -16.35 -3.68
N LEU A 7 -3.97 -15.99 -4.75
CA LEU A 7 -4.79 -14.77 -4.81
C LEU A 7 -5.85 -14.71 -3.71
N GLU A 8 -6.28 -15.85 -3.19
CA GLU A 8 -7.22 -15.93 -2.07
C GLU A 8 -6.68 -15.24 -0.80
N LEU A 9 -5.37 -15.13 -0.62
CA LEU A 9 -4.78 -14.40 0.50
C LEU A 9 -5.04 -12.89 0.42
N LEU A 10 -5.25 -12.34 -0.78
CA LEU A 10 -5.57 -10.92 -0.92
C LEU A 10 -6.92 -10.57 -0.27
N LYS A 11 -7.82 -11.55 -0.14
CA LYS A 11 -9.10 -11.39 0.55
C LYS A 11 -8.93 -11.22 2.06
N THR A 12 -7.79 -11.57 2.64
CA THR A 12 -7.57 -11.39 4.09
C THR A 12 -7.04 -10.01 4.44
N ILE A 13 -6.74 -9.17 3.44
CA ILE A 13 -6.21 -7.83 3.66
C ILE A 13 -7.39 -6.87 3.87
N GLU A 14 -7.49 -6.34 5.09
CA GLU A 14 -8.47 -5.32 5.45
C GLU A 14 -7.85 -3.92 5.61
N GLU A 15 -6.54 -3.87 5.84
CA GLU A 15 -5.78 -2.66 6.11
C GLU A 15 -4.37 -2.78 5.51
N LEU A 16 -3.86 -1.66 5.01
CA LEU A 16 -2.48 -1.48 4.57
C LEU A 16 -1.92 -0.21 5.20
N MET A 17 -0.68 -0.26 5.67
CA MET A 17 -0.01 0.88 6.29
C MET A 17 1.38 1.00 5.70
N GLN A 18 1.69 2.17 5.16
CA GLN A 18 3.05 2.53 4.80
C GLN A 18 3.75 3.06 6.05
N ASP A 19 4.65 2.24 6.61
CA ASP A 19 5.53 2.59 7.71
C ASP A 19 6.95 2.17 7.34
N GLY A 20 7.84 3.13 7.14
CA GLY A 20 9.22 2.82 6.73
C GLY A 20 10.01 2.06 7.80
N GLY A 21 9.54 2.06 9.04
CA GLY A 21 10.07 1.24 10.13
C GLY A 21 9.65 -0.23 10.05
N ASP A 22 8.68 -0.60 9.22
CA ASP A 22 8.24 -1.99 9.09
C ASP A 22 9.31 -2.87 8.43
N ARG A 23 9.46 -4.08 8.98
CA ARG A 23 10.50 -5.03 8.55
C ARG A 23 10.42 -5.37 7.06
N VAL A 24 9.24 -5.29 6.44
CA VAL A 24 9.05 -5.62 5.03
C VAL A 24 9.86 -4.70 4.12
N TYR A 25 9.94 -3.41 4.45
CA TYR A 25 10.70 -2.44 3.66
C TYR A 25 12.19 -2.78 3.65
N ALA A 26 12.77 -3.09 4.81
CA ALA A 26 14.16 -3.53 4.92
C ALA A 26 14.42 -4.91 4.27
N GLN A 27 13.39 -5.76 4.12
CA GLN A 27 13.50 -7.04 3.40
C GLN A 27 13.48 -6.86 1.88
N VAL A 28 12.71 -5.90 1.38
CA VAL A 28 12.58 -5.61 -0.05
C VAL A 28 13.73 -4.70 -0.52
N TYR A 29 14.06 -3.67 0.24
CA TYR A 29 15.14 -2.73 -0.05
C TYR A 29 15.97 -2.44 1.22
N PRO A 30 17.02 -3.24 1.50
CA PRO A 30 17.80 -3.14 2.74
C PRO A 30 18.57 -1.84 2.97
N SER A 31 18.76 -1.04 1.92
CA SER A 31 19.53 0.22 1.97
C SER A 31 18.64 1.45 1.80
N TRP A 32 17.32 1.27 1.79
CA TRP A 32 16.38 2.39 1.78
C TRP A 32 16.48 3.17 3.09
N ASP A 33 16.65 4.48 2.98
CA ASP A 33 16.77 5.40 4.10
C ASP A 33 15.45 6.12 4.44
N GLY A 34 14.42 5.94 3.61
CA GLY A 34 13.10 6.55 3.83
C GLY A 34 12.93 7.95 3.26
N GLU A 35 13.93 8.50 2.55
CA GLU A 35 13.93 9.90 2.12
C GLU A 35 13.58 10.12 0.64
N ASP A 36 13.12 9.08 -0.06
CA ASP A 36 12.77 9.13 -1.48
C ASP A 36 11.34 8.60 -1.76
N ASP A 37 10.93 8.70 -3.03
CA ASP A 37 9.61 8.36 -3.55
C ASP A 37 9.49 6.88 -4.02
N VAL A 38 10.47 6.03 -3.69
CA VAL A 38 10.56 4.68 -4.27
C VAL A 38 9.36 3.78 -3.90
N PHE A 39 8.67 4.10 -2.81
CA PHE A 39 7.47 3.40 -2.35
C PHE A 39 6.18 4.21 -2.52
N ASP A 40 6.21 5.34 -3.24
CA ASP A 40 4.99 6.12 -3.49
C ASP A 40 3.98 5.29 -4.29
N ILE A 41 2.73 5.30 -3.82
CA ILE A 41 1.61 4.67 -4.50
C ILE A 41 0.95 5.71 -5.39
N LEU A 42 1.17 5.59 -6.70
CA LEU A 42 0.68 6.56 -7.70
C LEU A 42 -0.66 6.18 -8.33
N SER A 43 -1.27 5.06 -7.94
CA SER A 43 -2.63 4.71 -8.36
C SER A 43 -3.30 3.69 -7.45
N ALA A 44 -4.64 3.69 -7.42
CA ALA A 44 -5.47 2.73 -6.70
C ALA A 44 -6.01 1.59 -7.61
N ALA A 45 -5.50 1.44 -8.84
CA ALA A 45 -6.00 0.50 -9.85
C ALA A 45 -6.04 -0.97 -9.39
N ASP A 46 -5.19 -1.35 -8.43
CA ASP A 46 -5.09 -2.70 -7.89
C ASP A 46 -6.00 -2.98 -6.68
N VAL A 47 -6.73 -1.97 -6.17
CA VAL A 47 -7.76 -2.17 -5.15
C VAL A 47 -8.83 -3.19 -5.61
N LYS A 48 -9.04 -3.35 -6.92
CA LYS A 48 -9.91 -4.39 -7.49
C LYS A 48 -9.53 -5.83 -7.06
N TRP A 49 -8.27 -6.06 -6.66
CA TRP A 49 -7.78 -7.35 -6.18
C TRP A 49 -7.89 -7.52 -4.66
N LEU A 50 -8.20 -6.44 -3.94
CA LEU A 50 -8.27 -6.35 -2.48
C LEU A 50 -9.74 -6.12 -2.05
N PRO A 51 -10.64 -7.11 -2.24
CA PRO A 51 -12.09 -6.89 -2.11
C PRO A 51 -12.54 -6.55 -0.68
N ASN A 52 -11.69 -6.78 0.32
CA ASN A 52 -11.97 -6.52 1.72
C ASN A 52 -11.15 -5.36 2.31
N LEU A 53 -10.35 -4.66 1.51
CA LEU A 53 -9.58 -3.50 1.97
C LEU A 53 -10.55 -2.39 2.38
N LYS A 54 -10.41 -1.92 3.62
CA LYS A 54 -11.24 -0.87 4.21
C LYS A 54 -10.48 0.41 4.41
N GLN A 55 -9.20 0.32 4.75
CA GLN A 55 -8.36 1.48 5.02
C GLN A 55 -6.93 1.32 4.53
N ILE A 56 -6.34 2.45 4.15
CA ILE A 56 -4.92 2.55 3.82
C ILE A 56 -4.33 3.82 4.45
N THR A 57 -3.13 3.68 5.00
CA THR A 57 -2.31 4.80 5.46
C THR A 57 -1.09 4.90 4.55
N LEU A 58 -0.87 6.05 3.94
CA LEU A 58 0.16 6.29 2.92
C LEU A 58 1.25 7.22 3.45
N PHE A 59 2.46 7.11 2.90
CA PHE A 59 3.45 8.17 3.11
C PHE A 59 2.96 9.47 2.49
N GLU A 60 3.21 10.59 3.18
CA GLU A 60 2.97 11.92 2.63
C GLU A 60 3.82 12.10 1.36
N GLN A 61 3.14 12.40 0.25
CA GLN A 61 3.74 12.57 -1.07
C GLN A 61 3.17 13.83 -1.73
N GLN A 62 3.83 14.33 -2.78
CA GLN A 62 3.44 15.63 -3.40
C GLN A 62 2.16 15.56 -4.24
N GLU A 63 1.74 14.38 -4.69
CA GLU A 63 0.53 14.16 -5.49
C GLU A 63 -0.67 13.92 -4.56
N ASP A 64 -1.61 14.86 -4.54
CA ASP A 64 -2.73 14.86 -3.59
C ASP A 64 -3.95 14.02 -4.04
N ASP A 65 -3.98 13.53 -5.28
CA ASP A 65 -5.17 12.88 -5.84
C ASP A 65 -5.31 11.40 -5.46
N ILE A 66 -4.25 10.77 -4.95
CA ILE A 66 -4.26 9.35 -4.59
C ILE A 66 -5.25 9.04 -3.46
N LEU A 67 -5.36 9.92 -2.45
CA LEU A 67 -6.35 9.74 -1.37
C LEU A 67 -7.78 9.72 -1.93
N GLU A 68 -8.06 10.59 -2.91
CA GLU A 68 -9.36 10.62 -3.59
C GLU A 68 -9.57 9.38 -4.47
N GLU A 69 -8.52 8.85 -5.09
CA GLU A 69 -8.62 7.61 -5.87
C GLU A 69 -9.02 6.42 -5.00
N PHE A 70 -8.38 6.23 -3.85
CA PHE A 70 -8.79 5.21 -2.87
C PHE A 70 -10.22 5.45 -2.36
N ALA A 71 -10.61 6.70 -2.12
CA ALA A 71 -11.97 7.04 -1.70
C ALA A 71 -13.03 6.67 -2.76
N LYS A 72 -12.73 6.83 -4.06
CA LYS A 72 -13.62 6.37 -5.15
C LYS A 72 -13.84 4.86 -5.14
N HIS A 73 -12.89 4.10 -4.60
CA HIS A 73 -13.00 2.66 -4.39
C HIS A 73 -13.65 2.27 -3.05
N GLY A 74 -14.09 3.25 -2.24
CA GLY A 74 -14.70 3.01 -0.93
C GLY A 74 -13.68 2.67 0.17
N VAL A 75 -12.40 2.93 -0.06
CA VAL A 75 -11.32 2.72 0.91
C VAL A 75 -11.04 4.04 1.61
N LYS A 76 -11.00 4.05 2.95
CA LYS A 76 -10.55 5.20 3.72
C LYS A 76 -9.04 5.37 3.50
N ALA A 77 -8.59 6.54 3.05
CA ALA A 77 -7.18 6.82 2.86
C ALA A 77 -6.76 8.05 3.69
N GLU A 78 -5.58 7.98 4.31
CA GLU A 78 -4.98 9.09 5.06
C GLU A 78 -3.44 9.05 4.97
N TRP A 79 -2.82 10.20 5.24
CA TRP A 79 -1.37 10.32 5.34
C TRP A 79 -0.85 9.84 6.70
N TRP A 80 0.37 9.30 6.71
CA TRP A 80 1.17 8.95 7.88
C TRP A 80 1.96 10.15 8.41
#